data_AF-K9VFI4-F1
#
_entry.id   AF-K9VFI4-F1
#
_cell.length_a   1.000
_cell.length_b   1.000
_cell.length_c   1.000
_cell.angle_alpha   90.00
_cell.angle_beta   90.00
_cell.angle_gamma   90.00
#
_symmetry.space_group_name_H-M   'P 1'
#
loop_
_entity.id
_entity.type
_entity.pdbx_description
1 polymer ?
#
loop_
_entity_poly.entity_id
_entity_poly.type
_entity_poly.pdbx_seq_one_letter_code
_entity_poly.pdbx_strand_id
1 'polypeptide(L)'
;MDVTKVLKYLDEQVVAQTGKHLDSLQIAILKGVLNSQKYADIAKEYQCTRGHAKDEAYALWQILSEALGEDLNKSNFRASIERLGVDKSHYKSQIIGHYVIGGNINPCSNPSEVKEKSKSENFEFISRETSTHLTSKDDNIETERKLAKLETIPRLVKIGLTAEQIAQALDLPLEEVEQKMR
;
A
#
# COMPACT_ATOMS: atom_id res chain seq x y z
N MET A 1 21.13 0.08 10.96
CA MET A 1 20.59 1.43 10.85
C MET A 1 19.94 1.80 12.17
N ASP A 2 20.32 2.93 12.76
CA ASP A 2 19.69 3.49 13.96
C ASP A 2 18.28 4.01 13.61
N VAL A 3 17.28 3.20 13.94
CA VAL A 3 15.86 3.48 13.67
C VAL A 3 15.44 4.80 14.33
N THR A 4 16.00 5.16 15.48
CA THR A 4 15.60 6.37 16.22
C THR A 4 16.01 7.63 15.49
N LYS A 5 17.26 7.67 14.98
CA LYS A 5 17.75 8.80 14.17
C LYS A 5 16.97 8.95 12.88
N VAL A 6 16.67 7.82 12.23
CA VAL A 6 15.87 7.80 11.00
C VAL A 6 14.48 8.37 11.23
N LEU A 7 13.80 7.95 12.29
CA LEU A 7 12.48 8.48 12.61
C LEU A 7 12.51 9.98 12.90
N LYS A 8 13.54 10.46 13.63
CA LYS A 8 13.69 11.89 13.89
C LYS A 8 13.86 12.68 12.60
N TYR A 9 14.74 12.22 11.70
CA TYR A 9 14.92 12.85 10.40
C TYR A 9 13.62 12.88 9.59
N LEU A 10 12.87 11.77 9.54
CA LEU A 10 11.61 11.70 8.81
C LEU A 10 10.53 12.59 9.42
N ASP A 11 10.46 12.69 10.74
CA ASP A 11 9.56 13.62 11.42
C ASP A 11 9.84 15.07 11.00
N GLU A 12 11.12 15.46 10.96
CA GLU A 12 11.53 16.78 10.48
C GLU A 12 11.12 17.02 9.01
N GLN A 13 11.23 16.02 8.14
CA GLN A 13 10.79 16.12 6.74
C GLN A 13 9.26 16.25 6.64
N VAL A 14 8.49 15.48 7.42
CA VAL A 14 7.03 15.56 7.42
C VAL A 14 6.55 16.90 7.98
N VAL A 15 7.19 17.43 9.01
CA VAL A 15 6.90 18.78 9.54
C VAL A 15 7.19 19.84 8.50
N ALA A 16 8.31 19.75 7.78
CA ALA A 16 8.63 20.70 6.72
C ALA A 16 7.60 20.68 5.58
N GLN A 17 7.09 19.49 5.21
CA GLN A 17 6.11 19.33 4.12
C GLN A 17 4.68 19.68 4.54
N THR A 18 4.27 19.35 5.76
CA THR A 18 2.85 19.38 6.18
C THR A 18 2.56 20.34 7.34
N GLY A 19 3.59 20.82 8.02
CA GLY A 19 3.48 21.58 9.28
C GLY A 19 3.08 20.75 10.49
N LYS A 20 2.97 19.42 10.37
CA LYS A 20 2.54 18.52 11.44
C LYS A 20 3.62 17.47 11.72
N HIS A 21 3.74 17.08 12.98
CA HIS A 21 4.57 15.95 13.40
C HIS A 21 3.90 14.63 13.05
N LEU A 22 4.72 13.59 12.92
CA LEU A 22 4.26 12.21 12.79
C LEU A 22 3.47 11.80 14.03
N ASP A 23 2.28 11.24 13.83
CA ASP A 23 1.51 10.67 14.93
C ASP A 23 2.03 9.29 15.35
N SER A 24 1.47 8.75 16.42
CA SER A 24 1.88 7.45 16.97
C SER A 24 1.65 6.28 16.03
N LEU A 25 0.61 6.31 15.18
CA LEU A 25 0.33 5.26 14.19
C LEU A 25 1.34 5.34 13.04
N GLN A 26 1.60 6.53 12.53
CA GLN A 26 2.60 6.78 11.49
C GLN A 26 3.99 6.35 11.95
N ILE A 27 4.38 6.69 13.19
CA ILE A 27 5.63 6.22 13.80
C ILE A 27 5.67 4.68 13.88
N ALA A 28 4.57 4.04 14.31
CA ALA A 28 4.48 2.58 14.37
C ALA A 28 4.62 1.94 12.98
N ILE A 29 4.02 2.55 11.95
CA ILE A 29 4.15 2.11 10.55
C ILE A 29 5.60 2.21 10.09
N LEU A 30 6.27 3.35 10.26
CA LEU A 30 7.66 3.52 9.84
C LEU A 30 8.59 2.53 10.54
N LYS A 31 8.47 2.40 11.87
CA LYS A 31 9.21 1.40 12.65
C LYS A 31 8.98 -0.01 12.12
N GLY A 32 7.73 -0.37 11.93
CA GLY A 32 7.38 -1.72 11.50
C GLY A 32 7.88 -2.04 10.10
N VAL A 33 7.81 -1.09 9.17
CA VAL A 33 8.32 -1.28 7.81
C VAL A 33 9.85 -1.38 7.80
N LEU A 34 10.55 -0.58 8.59
CA LEU A 34 12.01 -0.71 8.77
C LEU A 34 12.39 -2.08 9.35
N ASN A 35 11.57 -2.64 10.22
CA ASN A 35 11.71 -3.97 10.81
C ASN A 35 11.08 -5.09 9.96
N SER A 36 10.68 -4.83 8.71
CA SER A 36 10.09 -5.79 7.79
C SER A 36 8.76 -6.43 8.27
N GLN A 37 8.05 -5.80 9.20
CA GLN A 37 6.74 -6.25 9.67
C GLN A 37 5.66 -6.08 8.59
N LYS A 38 4.59 -6.89 8.68
CA LYS A 38 3.39 -6.75 7.84
C LYS A 38 2.45 -5.74 8.49
N TYR A 39 1.63 -5.06 7.69
CA TYR A 39 0.61 -4.14 8.22
C TYR A 39 -0.39 -4.81 9.17
N ALA A 40 -0.64 -6.11 9.00
CA ALA A 40 -1.50 -6.86 9.92
C ALA A 40 -0.89 -6.93 11.34
N ASP A 41 0.43 -7.12 11.44
CA ASP A 41 1.14 -7.21 12.71
C ASP A 41 1.21 -5.82 13.38
N ILE A 42 1.54 -4.79 12.60
CA ILE A 42 1.57 -3.39 13.06
C ILE A 42 0.19 -2.97 13.56
N ALA A 43 -0.87 -3.27 12.80
CA ALA A 43 -2.24 -2.94 13.18
C ALA A 43 -2.66 -3.65 14.48
N LYS A 44 -2.28 -4.93 14.64
CA LYS A 44 -2.55 -5.69 15.86
C LYS A 44 -1.84 -5.09 17.07
N GLU A 45 -0.56 -4.74 16.92
CA GLU A 45 0.25 -4.13 17.99
C GLU A 45 -0.30 -2.75 18.39
N TYR A 46 -0.71 -1.95 17.41
CA TYR A 46 -1.29 -0.62 17.60
C TYR A 46 -2.78 -0.64 17.98
N GLN A 47 -3.42 -1.82 17.96
CA GLN A 47 -4.85 -2.00 18.24
C GLN A 47 -5.79 -1.28 17.25
N CYS A 48 -5.42 -1.27 15.96
CA CYS A 48 -6.27 -0.75 14.89
C CYS A 48 -6.58 -1.83 13.84
N THR A 49 -7.38 -1.48 12.82
CA THR A 49 -7.68 -2.40 11.72
C THR A 49 -6.53 -2.41 10.72
N ARG A 50 -6.33 -3.57 10.06
CA ARG A 50 -5.36 -3.68 8.95
C ARG A 50 -5.64 -2.67 7.84
N GLY A 51 -6.93 -2.39 7.56
CA GLY A 51 -7.33 -1.40 6.56
C GLY A 51 -6.84 -0.01 6.95
N HIS A 52 -7.14 0.42 8.17
CA HIS A 52 -6.73 1.72 8.67
C HIS A 52 -5.21 1.91 8.64
N ALA A 53 -4.43 0.91 9.08
CA ALA A 53 -2.98 0.97 8.99
C ALA A 53 -2.45 1.06 7.55
N LYS A 54 -3.16 0.47 6.57
CA LYS A 54 -2.79 0.56 5.15
C LYS A 54 -3.14 1.93 4.55
N ASP A 55 -4.29 2.48 4.90
CA ASP A 55 -4.74 3.77 4.41
C ASP A 55 -3.82 4.88 4.92
N GLU A 56 -3.50 4.83 6.23
CA GLU A 56 -2.55 5.75 6.85
C GLU A 56 -1.14 5.58 6.24
N ALA A 57 -0.70 4.34 6.00
CA ALA A 57 0.58 4.10 5.35
C ALA A 57 0.63 4.65 3.92
N TYR A 58 -0.47 4.55 3.16
CA TYR A 58 -0.53 5.08 1.79
C TYR A 58 -0.37 6.60 1.77
N ALA A 59 -1.11 7.31 2.64
CA ALA A 59 -0.98 8.74 2.80
C ALA A 59 0.45 9.14 3.23
N LEU A 60 1.03 8.38 4.16
CA LEU A 60 2.38 8.61 4.64
C LEU A 60 3.44 8.46 3.53
N TRP A 61 3.28 7.47 2.65
CA TRP A 61 4.17 7.32 1.50
C TRP A 61 4.08 8.48 0.53
N GLN A 62 2.90 9.04 0.28
CA GLN A 62 2.76 10.22 -0.58
C GLN A 62 3.51 11.42 -0.01
N ILE A 63 3.29 11.71 1.29
CA ILE A 63 3.96 12.83 1.98
C ILE A 63 5.48 12.67 1.93
N LEU A 64 5.98 11.48 2.26
CA LEU A 64 7.42 11.23 2.25
C LEU A 64 8.01 11.24 0.85
N SER A 65 7.25 10.81 -0.15
CA SER A 65 7.69 10.84 -1.54
C SER A 65 7.89 12.27 -2.03
N GLU A 66 6.94 13.15 -1.71
CA GLU A 66 7.05 14.58 -2.00
C GLU A 66 8.21 15.22 -1.25
N ALA A 67 8.33 14.95 0.06
CA ALA A 67 9.35 15.54 0.91
C ALA A 67 10.79 15.11 0.51
N LEU A 68 10.97 13.86 0.09
CA LEU A 68 12.28 13.30 -0.26
C LEU A 68 12.57 13.34 -1.77
N GLY A 69 11.60 13.70 -2.61
CA GLY A 69 11.75 13.78 -4.06
C GLY A 69 11.93 12.41 -4.73
N GLU A 70 11.42 11.34 -4.12
CA GLU A 70 11.53 9.96 -4.60
C GLU A 70 10.20 9.23 -4.44
N ASP A 71 9.79 8.40 -5.40
CA ASP A 71 8.58 7.58 -5.26
C ASP A 71 8.80 6.47 -4.21
N LEU A 72 8.23 6.66 -3.03
CA LEU A 72 8.37 5.76 -1.90
C LEU A 72 7.14 4.88 -1.73
N ASN A 73 7.39 3.64 -1.33
CA ASN A 73 6.40 2.65 -0.98
C ASN A 73 7.00 1.67 0.04
N LYS A 74 6.18 0.78 0.60
CA LYS A 74 6.63 -0.19 1.61
C LYS A 74 7.86 -1.00 1.19
N SER A 75 7.96 -1.39 -0.09
CA SER A 75 9.02 -2.28 -0.58
C SER A 75 10.36 -1.58 -0.78
N ASN A 76 10.37 -0.32 -1.19
CA ASN A 76 11.62 0.42 -1.45
C ASN A 76 12.05 1.31 -0.29
N PHE A 77 11.13 1.68 0.62
CA PHE A 77 11.37 2.64 1.69
C PHE A 77 12.66 2.37 2.47
N ARG A 78 12.86 1.13 2.94
CA ARG A 78 14.07 0.76 3.69
C ARG A 78 15.35 1.01 2.89
N ALA A 79 15.38 0.59 1.62
CA ALA A 79 16.54 0.77 0.76
C ALA A 79 16.81 2.25 0.46
N SER A 80 15.75 3.04 0.25
CA SER A 80 15.86 4.49 0.01
C SER A 80 16.44 5.21 1.23
N ILE A 81 15.97 4.91 2.45
CA ILE A 81 16.53 5.49 3.68
C ILE A 81 18.00 5.07 3.90
N GLU A 82 18.33 3.79 3.67
CA GLU A 82 19.70 3.30 3.80
C GLU A 82 20.66 3.98 2.79
N ARG A 83 20.14 4.36 1.61
CA ARG A 83 20.88 5.13 0.59
C ARG A 83 21.06 6.59 0.97
N LEU A 84 20.03 7.25 1.51
CA LEU A 84 20.10 8.64 1.99
C LEU A 84 21.15 8.83 3.10
N GLY A 85 21.50 7.74 3.78
CA GLY A 85 22.61 7.73 4.72
C GLY A 85 22.34 8.52 5.99
N VAL A 86 21.07 8.58 6.40
CA VAL A 86 20.59 9.20 7.64
C VAL A 86 21.31 8.66 8.89
N ASP A 87 21.96 7.49 8.79
CA ASP A 87 22.73 6.85 9.86
C ASP A 87 24.24 6.70 9.57
N LYS A 88 24.77 7.34 8.52
CA LYS A 88 26.18 7.17 8.13
C LYS A 88 27.04 8.32 8.67
N SER A 89 27.38 8.23 9.96
CA SER A 89 28.45 9.05 10.54
C SER A 89 29.86 8.63 10.09
N HIS A 90 30.03 7.54 9.33
CA HIS A 90 31.34 7.13 8.80
C HIS A 90 31.23 6.45 7.43
N TYR A 91 30.96 7.23 6.39
CA TYR A 91 31.80 7.25 5.20
C TYR A 91 31.46 8.48 4.36
N LYS A 92 32.48 9.26 4.02
CA LYS A 92 32.41 10.27 2.96
C LYS A 92 31.98 9.56 1.66
N SER A 93 30.82 9.92 1.11
CA SER A 93 30.78 10.29 -0.30
C SER A 93 29.62 11.25 -0.53
N GLN A 94 30.01 12.48 -0.80
CA GLN A 94 29.16 13.57 -1.23
C GLN A 94 28.75 13.29 -2.68
N ILE A 95 27.58 12.69 -2.88
CA ILE A 95 26.86 12.81 -4.15
C ILE A 95 25.70 13.75 -3.89
N ILE A 96 26.05 15.02 -3.68
CA ILE A 96 25.10 16.12 -3.82
C ILE A 96 24.83 16.24 -5.32
N GLY A 97 23.55 16.09 -5.68
CA GLY A 97 22.92 16.53 -6.92
C GLY A 97 23.77 16.58 -8.19
N HIS A 98 23.65 15.56 -9.03
CA HIS A 98 23.78 15.72 -10.47
C HIS A 98 22.72 14.86 -11.18
N TYR A 99 21.58 15.49 -11.50
CA TYR A 99 20.73 15.03 -12.59
C TYR A 99 21.46 15.36 -13.89
N VAL A 100 22.12 14.36 -14.51
CA VAL A 100 22.71 14.53 -15.84
C VAL A 100 21.72 13.98 -16.86
N ILE A 101 21.14 14.91 -17.62
CA ILE A 101 20.44 14.65 -18.88
C ILE A 101 21.42 14.05 -19.89
N GLY A 102 21.01 12.93 -20.51
CA GLY A 102 21.34 12.57 -21.89
C GLY A 102 22.82 12.32 -22.23
N GLY A 103 23.23 11.06 -22.28
CA GLY A 103 24.50 10.68 -22.89
C GLY A 103 24.80 9.20 -22.76
N ASN A 104 24.51 8.44 -23.82
CA ASN A 104 24.79 7.02 -23.97
C ASN A 104 26.31 6.75 -23.94
N ILE A 105 26.84 6.12 -22.89
CA ILE A 105 28.17 5.48 -22.93
C ILE A 105 28.16 4.22 -22.07
N ASN A 106 28.17 3.07 -22.74
CA ASN A 106 28.77 1.83 -22.24
C ASN A 106 30.25 1.84 -22.65
N PRO A 107 31.18 1.30 -21.84
CA PRO A 107 31.60 -0.07 -22.14
C PRO A 107 31.91 -0.94 -20.91
N CYS A 108 31.37 -2.16 -20.94
CA CYS A 108 31.71 -3.29 -20.10
C CYS A 108 33.18 -3.72 -20.24
N SER A 109 33.70 -4.41 -19.23
CA SER A 109 34.69 -5.48 -19.38
C SER A 109 34.57 -6.46 -18.21
N ASN A 110 33.89 -7.59 -18.45
CA ASN A 110 34.06 -8.84 -17.71
C ASN A 110 35.14 -9.68 -18.42
N PRO A 111 35.83 -10.57 -17.70
CA PRO A 111 35.64 -12.01 -17.95
C PRO A 111 35.67 -12.78 -16.60
N SER A 112 34.87 -13.80 -16.29
CA SER A 112 34.29 -14.86 -17.11
C SER A 112 33.12 -15.52 -16.39
N GLU A 113 32.13 -15.92 -17.20
CA GLU A 113 31.41 -17.20 -17.17
C GLU A 113 30.80 -17.73 -15.85
N VAL A 114 29.47 -17.60 -15.72
CA VAL A 114 28.59 -18.79 -15.69
C VAL A 114 27.33 -18.50 -16.51
N LYS A 115 26.98 -19.45 -17.37
CA LYS A 115 25.98 -19.41 -18.45
C LYS A 115 24.54 -19.12 -17.98
N GLU A 116 23.88 -18.31 -18.79
CA GLU A 116 22.43 -18.09 -18.84
C GLU A 116 21.65 -19.39 -19.07
N LYS A 117 20.41 -19.40 -18.57
CA LYS A 117 19.24 -19.64 -19.42
C LYS A 117 17.99 -19.05 -18.78
N SER A 118 17.56 -17.94 -19.35
CA SER A 118 16.21 -17.41 -19.28
C SER A 118 15.21 -18.36 -19.94
N LYS A 119 14.06 -18.57 -19.31
CA LYS A 119 12.79 -18.72 -20.04
C LYS A 119 11.71 -17.91 -19.34
N SER A 120 11.28 -16.89 -20.07
CA SER A 120 10.02 -16.18 -19.95
C SER A 120 8.88 -17.15 -20.21
N GLU A 121 7.93 -17.29 -19.28
CA GLU A 121 6.61 -17.85 -19.58
C GLU A 121 5.52 -17.07 -18.83
N ASN A 122 4.65 -16.46 -19.63
CA ASN A 122 3.23 -16.18 -19.47
C ASN A 122 2.65 -15.70 -18.13
N PHE A 123 2.15 -14.46 -18.17
CA PHE A 123 1.12 -13.95 -17.28
C PHE A 123 -0.21 -14.62 -17.61
N GLU A 124 -0.55 -15.68 -16.89
CA GLU A 124 -1.87 -16.31 -16.97
C GLU A 124 -2.76 -15.83 -15.81
N PHE A 125 -3.84 -15.18 -16.20
CA PHE A 125 -4.93 -14.71 -15.35
C PHE A 125 -5.61 -15.92 -14.70
N ILE A 126 -5.34 -16.17 -13.42
CA ILE A 126 -6.11 -17.15 -12.65
C ILE A 126 -7.28 -16.45 -11.98
N SER A 127 -8.46 -16.66 -12.57
CA SER A 127 -9.77 -16.54 -11.93
C SER A 127 -9.72 -17.22 -10.56
N ARG A 128 -9.87 -16.44 -9.49
CA ARG A 128 -9.96 -16.98 -8.13
C ARG A 128 -11.36 -17.51 -7.89
N GLU A 129 -11.55 -18.80 -8.13
CA GLU A 129 -12.40 -19.60 -7.27
C GLU A 129 -11.54 -20.10 -6.11
N THR A 130 -11.84 -19.68 -4.89
CA THR A 130 -11.42 -20.40 -3.69
C THR A 130 -12.63 -20.56 -2.79
N SER A 131 -13.24 -21.72 -2.89
CA SER A 131 -14.13 -22.30 -1.89
C SER A 131 -13.29 -22.95 -0.78
N THR A 132 -13.89 -22.99 0.42
CA THR A 132 -13.55 -23.70 1.67
C THR A 132 -12.66 -22.92 2.70
N HIS A 133 -13.17 -22.33 3.81
CA HIS A 133 -13.93 -22.83 5.01
C HIS A 133 -12.97 -23.26 6.14
N LEU A 134 -13.01 -22.83 7.42
CA LEU A 134 -13.74 -21.86 8.26
C LEU A 134 -12.97 -21.75 9.60
N THR A 135 -13.09 -20.63 10.33
CA THR A 135 -13.41 -20.66 11.78
C THR A 135 -14.17 -19.38 12.21
N SER A 136 -15.50 -19.47 12.16
CA SER A 136 -16.45 -19.00 13.20
C SER A 136 -16.36 -17.55 13.71
N LYS A 137 -16.60 -16.55 12.85
CA LYS A 137 -17.19 -15.25 13.23
C LYS A 137 -17.84 -14.47 12.06
N ASP A 138 -18.05 -15.13 10.92
CA ASP A 138 -18.24 -14.47 9.61
C ASP A 138 -19.70 -14.20 9.22
N ASP A 139 -20.68 -14.88 9.83
CA ASP A 139 -22.09 -14.74 9.43
C ASP A 139 -22.64 -13.32 9.69
N ASN A 140 -22.13 -12.62 10.69
CA ASN A 140 -22.60 -11.28 11.02
C ASN A 140 -22.03 -10.21 10.06
N ILE A 141 -20.83 -10.41 9.52
CA ILE A 141 -20.19 -9.41 8.63
C ILE A 141 -20.77 -9.48 7.22
N GLU A 142 -21.06 -10.68 6.72
CA GLU A 142 -21.68 -10.83 5.39
C GLU A 142 -23.14 -10.39 5.39
N THR A 143 -23.87 -10.64 6.49
CA THR A 143 -25.25 -10.16 6.65
C THR A 143 -25.32 -8.64 6.80
N GLU A 144 -24.42 -8.01 7.57
CA GLU A 144 -24.33 -6.55 7.67
C GLU A 144 -23.94 -5.90 6.33
N ARG A 145 -22.99 -6.50 5.60
CA ARG A 145 -22.62 -6.04 4.25
C ARG A 145 -23.78 -6.17 3.27
N LYS A 146 -24.50 -7.30 3.31
CA LYS A 146 -25.69 -7.53 2.47
C LYS A 146 -26.81 -6.54 2.80
N LEU A 147 -27.05 -6.27 4.08
CA LEU A 147 -28.04 -5.29 4.54
C LEU A 147 -27.71 -3.88 4.02
N ALA A 148 -26.46 -3.45 4.16
CA ALA A 148 -26.02 -2.14 3.67
C ALA A 148 -26.20 -1.98 2.15
N LYS A 149 -25.94 -3.04 1.37
CA LYS A 149 -26.22 -3.05 -0.08
C LYS A 149 -27.72 -2.87 -0.36
N LEU A 150 -28.58 -3.62 0.33
CA LEU A 150 -30.04 -3.55 0.16
C LEU A 150 -30.63 -2.17 0.52
N GLU A 151 -30.07 -1.47 1.52
CA GLU A 151 -30.53 -0.13 1.91
C GLU A 151 -30.28 0.95 0.85
N THR A 152 -29.31 0.74 -0.05
CA THR A 152 -28.99 1.70 -1.11
C THR A 152 -29.92 1.62 -2.32
N ILE A 153 -30.62 0.50 -2.50
CA ILE A 153 -31.48 0.23 -3.67
C ILE A 153 -32.50 1.34 -3.93
N PRO A 154 -33.28 1.84 -2.94
CA PRO A 154 -34.26 2.89 -3.19
C PRO A 154 -33.65 4.18 -3.75
N ARG A 155 -32.39 4.50 -3.38
CA ARG A 155 -31.68 5.67 -3.92
C ARG A 155 -31.27 5.46 -5.37
N LEU A 156 -30.82 4.25 -5.72
CA LEU A 156 -30.44 3.89 -7.08
C LEU A 156 -31.64 3.92 -8.04
N VAL A 157 -32.80 3.43 -7.58
CA VAL A 157 -34.06 3.53 -8.32
C VAL A 157 -34.46 4.98 -8.56
N LYS A 158 -34.31 5.85 -7.54
CA LYS A 158 -34.60 7.28 -7.67
C LYS A 158 -33.73 7.98 -8.71
N ILE A 159 -32.54 7.45 -8.99
CA ILE A 159 -31.61 7.95 -10.02
C ILE A 159 -31.93 7.35 -11.41
N GLY A 160 -32.92 6.45 -11.51
CA GLY A 160 -33.40 5.88 -12.77
C GLY A 160 -32.67 4.60 -13.21
N LEU A 161 -31.96 3.93 -12.29
CA LEU A 161 -31.35 2.63 -12.57
C LEU A 161 -32.40 1.51 -12.61
N THR A 162 -32.22 0.58 -13.54
CA THR A 162 -33.06 -0.63 -13.68
C THR A 162 -32.69 -1.72 -12.66
N ALA A 163 -33.61 -2.64 -12.38
CA ALA A 163 -33.39 -3.72 -11.40
C ALA A 163 -32.18 -4.58 -11.77
N GLU A 164 -31.99 -4.86 -13.06
CA GLU A 164 -30.88 -5.64 -13.61
C GLU A 164 -29.54 -4.94 -13.42
N GLN A 165 -29.49 -3.62 -13.65
CA GLN A 165 -28.29 -2.82 -13.44
C GLN A 165 -27.92 -2.76 -11.96
N ILE A 166 -28.91 -2.65 -11.06
CA ILE A 166 -28.69 -2.62 -9.61
C ILE A 166 -28.22 -3.99 -9.11
N ALA A 167 -28.85 -5.08 -9.57
CA ALA A 167 -28.47 -6.45 -9.22
C ALA A 167 -27.03 -6.76 -9.64
N GLN A 168 -26.66 -6.38 -10.87
CA GLN A 168 -25.30 -6.54 -11.38
C GLN A 168 -24.29 -5.66 -10.63
N ALA A 169 -24.62 -4.41 -10.33
CA ALA A 169 -23.70 -3.49 -9.66
C ALA A 169 -23.46 -3.82 -8.18
N LEU A 170 -24.44 -4.44 -7.50
CA LEU A 170 -24.35 -4.79 -6.09
C LEU A 170 -23.98 -6.26 -5.84
N ASP A 171 -23.81 -7.06 -6.91
CA ASP A 171 -23.66 -8.52 -6.85
C ASP A 171 -24.77 -9.17 -6.01
N LEU A 172 -26.02 -8.75 -6.25
CA LEU A 172 -27.21 -9.26 -5.55
C LEU A 172 -28.10 -10.04 -6.52
N PRO A 173 -28.82 -11.07 -6.05
CA PRO A 173 -29.79 -11.76 -6.88
C PRO A 173 -30.93 -10.80 -7.28
N LEU A 174 -31.33 -10.87 -8.55
CA LEU A 174 -32.33 -9.98 -9.13
C LEU A 174 -33.65 -9.99 -8.33
N GLU A 175 -34.06 -11.16 -7.84
CA GLU A 175 -35.28 -11.33 -7.05
C GLU A 175 -35.29 -10.51 -5.75
N GLU A 176 -34.15 -10.39 -5.06
CA GLU A 176 -34.03 -9.58 -3.84
C GLU A 176 -34.08 -8.08 -4.13
N VAL A 177 -33.52 -7.68 -5.28
CA VAL A 177 -33.57 -6.29 -5.74
C VAL A 177 -34.99 -5.91 -6.11
N GLU A 178 -35.68 -6.73 -6.90
CA GLU A 178 -37.07 -6.51 -7.28
C GLU A 178 -38.02 -6.45 -6.08
N GLN A 179 -37.80 -7.30 -5.07
CA GLN A 179 -38.59 -7.28 -3.83
C GLN A 179 -38.44 -5.95 -3.06
N LYS A 180 -37.27 -5.30 -3.16
CA LYS A 180 -37.00 -3.99 -2.54
C LYS A 180 -37.41 -2.79 -3.40
N MET A 181 -37.70 -3.00 -4.68
CA MET A 181 -38.19 -1.98 -5.61
C MET A 181 -39.71 -1.83 -5.62
N ARG A 182 -40.44 -2.83 -5.13
CA ARG A 182 -41.90 -2.78 -4.93
C ARG A 182 -42.28 -1.89 -3.76
#